data_AF-A0A8H6VS13-F1
#
_entry.id   AF-A0A8H6VS13-F1
#
_cell.length_a   1.000
_cell.length_b   1.000
_cell.length_c   1.000
_cell.angle_alpha   90.00
_cell.angle_beta   90.00
_cell.angle_gamma   90.00
#
_symmetry.space_group_name_H-M   'P 1'
#
loop_
_entity.id
_entity.type
_entity.pdbx_description
1 polymer ?
#
loop_
_entity_poly.entity_id
_entity_poly.type
_entity_poly.pdbx_seq_one_letter_code
_entity_poly.pdbx_strand_id
1 'polypeptide(L)'
;MEEETEIIPPQIGTESTIANPENRDTGSASAGTSIGHRKSSVISAAEEQPHETQEPNEQHDAHTQPPPEGVGEDSEGNGEDIPTRDDMQYGIYRNSLLPMAGFLDFFNALDFPANVWQENPLPIFAQVLMGLGGSIAILSTSFAFWDLARCRRNIIFLRQERAYLNRKRCEKTLLPIEQAWLDINFRELGWEVIDRMLLDIFMAIAGILVGTGCLMAIKGDIPSVFLASNVMSGYLGNSFNAAYGLVNAAWSIYMFRKAHVHDQAVARAKKSIPTEVQEKLKKHSRRHKIYATVNGVSVIISGVGSEISSTLWWGYVILIPCIAGSIFCNTFYWRLCLGYDRASIRNTPVMSDSEVRHQLENNIVKGSKYEERFLAELYGYYLERCDAPITAEKSEAK
;
A
#
# COMPACT_ATOMS: atom_id res chain seq x y z
N MET A 1 -22.02 16.53 -59.74
CA MET A 1 -20.83 17.05 -60.45
C MET A 1 -19.73 17.03 -59.43
N GLU A 2 -18.95 15.97 -59.50
CA GLU A 2 -17.79 15.67 -58.69
C GLU A 2 -16.67 16.66 -59.06
N GLU A 3 -15.95 17.16 -58.06
CA GLU A 3 -14.65 17.78 -58.26
C GLU A 3 -13.72 17.19 -57.19
N GLU A 4 -13.03 16.12 -57.59
CA GLU A 4 -11.96 15.48 -56.83
C GLU A 4 -10.73 16.40 -56.85
N THR A 5 -10.33 16.90 -55.69
CA THR A 5 -9.01 17.52 -55.50
C THR A 5 -7.99 16.48 -55.07
N GLU A 6 -7.15 16.11 -56.05
CA GLU A 6 -5.94 15.31 -55.94
C GLU A 6 -4.85 16.09 -55.16
N ILE A 7 -4.34 15.55 -54.04
CA ILE A 7 -3.22 16.12 -53.28
C ILE A 7 -2.01 15.20 -53.40
N ILE A 8 -1.00 15.71 -54.11
CA ILE A 8 0.31 15.10 -54.37
C ILE A 8 1.22 15.21 -53.13
N PRO A 9 1.98 14.17 -52.75
CA PRO A 9 2.94 14.23 -51.64
C PRO A 9 4.28 14.91 -52.05
N PRO A 10 4.98 15.59 -51.12
CA PRO A 10 6.24 16.25 -51.43
C PRO A 10 7.42 15.27 -51.51
N GLN A 11 8.31 15.54 -52.46
CA GLN A 11 9.48 14.75 -52.82
C GLN A 11 10.66 14.88 -51.84
N ILE A 12 11.37 13.76 -51.72
CA ILE A 12 12.64 13.56 -51.02
C ILE A 12 13.76 14.19 -51.87
N GLY A 13 14.52 15.12 -51.28
CA GLY A 13 15.74 15.69 -51.87
C GLY A 13 16.99 15.01 -51.33
N THR A 14 17.74 14.36 -52.21
CA THR A 14 19.10 13.83 -52.00
C THR A 14 20.18 14.81 -52.48
N GLU A 15 21.36 14.67 -51.88
CA GLU A 15 22.71 15.10 -52.31
C GLU A 15 23.17 16.56 -52.07
N SER A 16 24.28 16.69 -51.32
CA SER A 16 25.56 17.06 -51.93
C SER A 16 26.77 16.79 -51.03
N THR A 17 27.68 15.99 -51.56
CA THR A 17 29.06 15.69 -51.17
C THR A 17 30.00 16.85 -51.49
N ILE A 18 30.90 17.27 -50.58
CA ILE A 18 32.20 17.93 -50.86
C ILE A 18 33.16 17.59 -49.69
N ALA A 19 34.06 16.62 -49.85
CA ALA A 19 35.45 16.70 -50.32
C ALA A 19 36.51 17.10 -49.26
N ASN A 20 37.48 16.20 -49.11
CA ASN A 20 38.72 16.24 -48.34
C ASN A 20 39.76 17.20 -48.97
N PRO A 21 40.79 17.64 -48.24
CA PRO A 21 42.14 17.06 -48.44
C PRO A 21 42.92 16.85 -47.12
N GLU A 22 43.67 15.74 -46.96
CA GLU A 22 45.15 15.62 -47.10
C GLU A 22 45.96 16.62 -46.23
N ASN A 23 47.03 16.29 -45.49
CA ASN A 23 48.05 15.26 -45.65
C ASN A 23 49.02 15.25 -44.42
N ARG A 24 49.79 14.15 -44.27
CA ARG A 24 51.14 14.01 -43.66
C ARG A 24 51.31 14.11 -42.13
N ASP A 25 52.30 13.45 -41.50
CA ASP A 25 53.12 12.25 -41.71
C ASP A 25 54.04 12.14 -40.46
N THR A 26 54.80 11.05 -40.36
CA THR A 26 55.94 10.76 -39.45
C THR A 26 55.55 10.31 -38.03
N GLY A 27 56.05 9.22 -37.44
CA GLY A 27 57.28 8.42 -37.59
C GLY A 27 57.59 7.85 -36.19
N SER A 28 57.53 6.54 -35.97
CA SER A 28 58.66 5.58 -35.92
C SER A 28 59.35 5.42 -34.55
N ALA A 29 59.58 4.14 -34.17
CA ALA A 29 60.61 3.60 -33.26
C ALA A 29 60.44 3.89 -31.75
N SER A 30 60.87 3.09 -30.77
CA SER A 30 61.56 1.79 -30.63
C SER A 30 61.80 1.55 -29.11
N ALA A 31 61.88 0.28 -28.68
CA ALA A 31 62.55 -0.23 -27.45
C ALA A 31 62.07 0.27 -26.07
N GLY A 32 62.02 -0.49 -24.98
CA GLY A 32 62.57 -1.79 -24.60
C GLY A 32 63.13 -1.68 -23.17
N THR A 33 62.93 -2.73 -22.34
CA THR A 33 63.70 -3.06 -21.09
C THR A 33 63.38 -2.15 -19.87
N SER A 34 63.37 -2.55 -18.58
CA SER A 34 63.31 -3.78 -17.79
C SER A 34 63.46 -3.40 -16.29
N ILE A 35 63.08 -4.33 -15.39
CA ILE A 35 63.54 -4.52 -13.99
C ILE A 35 63.09 -3.52 -12.89
N GLY A 36 62.56 -4.09 -11.78
CA GLY A 36 62.91 -3.58 -10.44
C GLY A 36 61.90 -3.77 -9.30
N HIS A 37 61.83 -4.97 -8.72
CA HIS A 37 61.66 -5.31 -7.29
C HIS A 37 60.83 -4.40 -6.32
N ARG A 38 59.86 -5.01 -5.60
CA ARG A 38 60.02 -5.35 -4.15
C ARG A 38 58.96 -6.34 -3.64
N LYS A 39 59.40 -7.19 -2.69
CA LYS A 39 58.73 -8.33 -2.02
C LYS A 39 58.28 -7.98 -0.58
N SER A 40 57.52 -8.94 -0.02
CA SER A 40 57.27 -9.29 1.42
C SER A 40 56.01 -8.68 2.04
N SER A 41 55.19 -9.40 2.83
CA SER A 41 55.28 -10.70 3.56
C SER A 41 53.85 -11.25 3.86
N VAL A 42 53.50 -12.55 3.74
CA VAL A 42 53.58 -13.68 4.72
C VAL A 42 53.10 -13.28 6.14
N ILE A 43 52.12 -13.91 6.85
CA ILE A 43 52.05 -15.29 7.40
C ILE A 43 50.61 -15.71 7.82
N SER A 44 50.28 -16.98 7.51
CA SER A 44 49.51 -18.07 8.17
C SER A 44 48.67 -17.81 9.45
N ALA A 45 47.41 -18.26 9.52
CA ALA A 45 46.86 -19.60 9.87
C ALA A 45 46.77 -19.89 11.39
N ALA A 46 45.55 -20.19 11.87
CA ALA A 46 45.28 -21.15 12.96
C ALA A 46 43.77 -21.38 13.10
N GLU A 47 43.42 -22.65 13.22
CA GLU A 47 42.12 -23.27 13.45
C GLU A 47 42.19 -23.93 14.83
N GLU A 48 41.17 -23.79 15.69
CA GLU A 48 40.68 -24.82 16.64
C GLU A 48 39.50 -24.29 17.50
N GLN A 49 38.54 -25.18 17.78
CA GLN A 49 37.29 -24.99 18.53
C GLN A 49 37.47 -25.15 20.08
N PRO A 50 36.44 -25.54 20.88
CA PRO A 50 35.48 -24.68 21.58
C PRO A 50 35.57 -24.83 23.12
N HIS A 51 34.91 -23.97 23.90
CA HIS A 51 34.72 -24.23 25.33
C HIS A 51 33.40 -23.67 25.87
N GLU A 52 32.60 -24.56 26.45
CA GLU A 52 31.49 -24.32 27.37
C GLU A 52 31.95 -23.53 28.61
N THR A 53 31.11 -22.66 29.19
CA THR A 53 30.88 -22.61 30.65
C THR A 53 29.56 -21.89 31.02
N GLN A 54 28.67 -22.66 31.65
CA GLN A 54 27.70 -22.44 32.73
C GLN A 54 27.14 -21.04 33.10
N GLU A 55 25.82 -21.07 33.35
CA GLU A 55 25.02 -20.17 34.18
C GLU A 55 25.55 -20.01 35.63
N PRO A 56 25.05 -18.99 36.34
CA PRO A 56 24.54 -19.23 37.68
C PRO A 56 23.08 -18.81 37.86
N ASN A 57 22.35 -19.78 38.39
CA ASN A 57 21.05 -19.76 39.02
C ASN A 57 21.05 -18.84 40.26
N GLU A 58 20.08 -17.95 40.39
CA GLU A 58 19.70 -17.38 41.69
C GLU A 58 18.17 -17.46 41.89
N GLN A 59 17.86 -17.94 43.08
CA GLN A 59 16.64 -18.58 43.55
C GLN A 59 16.06 -17.66 44.62
N HIS A 60 14.81 -17.20 44.47
CA HIS A 60 14.07 -16.55 45.56
C HIS A 60 12.60 -17.01 45.58
N ASP A 61 12.39 -18.01 46.43
CA ASP A 61 11.32 -18.26 47.39
C ASP A 61 9.89 -17.76 47.14
N ALA A 62 9.02 -18.77 47.15
CA ALA A 62 7.58 -18.67 47.29
C ALA A 62 7.17 -18.30 48.73
N HIS A 63 6.15 -17.45 48.84
CA HIS A 63 5.26 -17.45 50.00
C HIS A 63 3.81 -17.56 49.55
N THR A 64 3.26 -18.75 49.75
CA THR A 64 1.84 -19.08 49.69
C THR A 64 1.16 -18.64 50.99
N GLN A 65 0.01 -17.96 50.91
CA GLN A 65 -1.02 -18.01 51.93
C GLN A 65 -2.40 -18.29 51.29
N PRO A 66 -3.29 -19.04 51.97
CA PRO A 66 -4.45 -19.70 51.37
C PRO A 66 -5.70 -18.80 51.36
N PRO A 67 -6.72 -19.13 50.54
CA PRO A 67 -8.01 -18.44 50.59
C PRO A 67 -8.86 -18.99 51.76
N PRO A 68 -9.72 -18.15 52.39
CA PRO A 68 -10.67 -18.64 53.36
C PRO A 68 -11.90 -19.26 52.66
N GLU A 69 -12.23 -20.48 53.08
CA GLU A 69 -13.51 -21.13 52.83
C GLU A 69 -14.62 -20.49 53.70
N GLY A 70 -15.79 -20.28 53.10
CA GLY A 70 -17.00 -19.82 53.77
C GLY A 70 -18.22 -20.02 52.86
N VAL A 71 -18.94 -21.11 53.13
CA VAL A 71 -20.09 -21.68 52.40
C VAL A 71 -21.35 -20.80 52.48
N GLY A 72 -22.11 -20.77 51.39
CA GLY A 72 -23.51 -20.34 51.33
C GLY A 72 -24.10 -20.67 49.96
N GLU A 73 -24.89 -21.75 49.91
CA GLU A 73 -25.62 -22.25 48.73
C GLU A 73 -26.73 -21.28 48.25
N ASP A 74 -27.27 -21.59 47.08
CA ASP A 74 -28.59 -21.21 46.53
C ASP A 74 -28.63 -20.00 45.57
N SER A 75 -28.55 -20.27 44.26
CA SER A 75 -29.65 -19.98 43.31
C SER A 75 -29.23 -20.20 41.86
N GLU A 76 -30.02 -21.03 41.19
CA GLU A 76 -30.01 -21.31 39.74
C GLU A 76 -30.17 -20.04 38.89
N GLY A 77 -29.52 -20.03 37.72
CA GLY A 77 -30.03 -19.29 36.56
C GLY A 77 -29.29 -18.01 36.16
N ASN A 78 -28.17 -18.17 35.46
CA ASN A 78 -28.00 -17.63 34.10
C ASN A 78 -26.64 -18.07 33.58
N GLY A 79 -26.62 -18.77 32.44
CA GLY A 79 -25.38 -19.09 31.74
C GLY A 79 -24.72 -17.79 31.31
N GLU A 80 -23.73 -17.35 32.07
CA GLU A 80 -22.76 -16.38 31.59
C GLU A 80 -21.97 -17.08 30.48
N ASP A 81 -22.22 -16.64 29.25
CA ASP A 81 -21.42 -16.95 28.08
C ASP A 81 -19.96 -16.61 28.39
N ILE A 82 -19.18 -17.64 28.77
CA ILE A 82 -17.73 -17.55 28.80
C ILE A 82 -17.31 -17.27 27.35
N PRO A 83 -16.77 -16.08 27.03
CA PRO A 83 -16.42 -15.76 25.67
C PRO A 83 -15.34 -16.74 25.24
N THR A 84 -15.63 -17.51 24.20
CA THR A 84 -14.67 -18.43 23.64
C THR A 84 -13.44 -17.64 23.18
N ARG A 85 -12.28 -18.29 23.15
CA ARG A 85 -11.00 -17.65 22.77
C ARG A 85 -11.02 -17.00 21.37
N ASP A 86 -12.03 -17.33 20.56
CA ASP A 86 -12.32 -16.70 19.27
C ASP A 86 -13.10 -15.37 19.38
N ASP A 87 -13.89 -15.13 20.42
CA ASP A 87 -14.64 -13.88 20.62
C ASP A 87 -13.73 -12.69 21.02
N MET A 88 -12.57 -12.98 21.60
CA MET A 88 -11.60 -11.95 22.03
C MET A 88 -10.89 -11.25 20.86
N GLN A 89 -10.94 -11.78 19.63
CA GLN A 89 -10.25 -11.17 18.48
C GLN A 89 -11.15 -10.27 17.61
N TYR A 90 -12.46 -10.23 17.85
CA TYR A 90 -13.44 -9.46 17.07
C TYR A 90 -13.76 -8.06 17.64
N GLY A 91 -13.06 -7.62 18.68
CA GLY A 91 -13.34 -6.33 19.34
C GLY A 91 -12.59 -5.11 18.76
N ILE A 92 -11.55 -5.32 17.95
CA ILE A 92 -10.56 -4.27 17.62
C ILE A 92 -10.21 -4.28 16.13
N TYR A 93 -10.37 -3.13 15.48
CA TYR A 93 -9.78 -2.82 14.17
C TYR A 93 -8.29 -2.51 14.34
N ARG A 94 -7.44 -3.16 13.55
CA ARG A 94 -5.97 -3.05 13.66
C ARG A 94 -5.32 -2.56 12.38
N ASN A 95 -4.35 -1.66 12.50
CA ASN A 95 -3.42 -1.32 11.45
C ASN A 95 -2.44 -2.47 11.20
N SER A 96 -2.86 -3.41 10.34
CA SER A 96 -2.17 -4.69 10.11
C SER A 96 -1.38 -4.75 8.79
N LEU A 97 -1.29 -3.63 8.06
CA LEU A 97 -0.63 -3.53 6.75
C LEU A 97 0.80 -4.03 6.81
N LEU A 98 1.17 -5.06 6.04
CA LEU A 98 2.54 -5.53 5.94
C LEU A 98 3.46 -4.47 5.32
N PRO A 99 4.68 -4.24 5.84
CA PRO A 99 5.62 -3.30 5.21
C PRO A 99 5.99 -3.73 3.79
N MET A 100 5.94 -5.04 3.51
CA MET A 100 6.23 -5.61 2.19
C MET A 100 5.23 -5.20 1.12
N ALA A 101 4.03 -4.75 1.49
CA ALA A 101 3.03 -4.28 0.52
C ALA A 101 3.56 -3.09 -0.32
N GLY A 102 4.39 -2.22 0.28
CA GLY A 102 5.02 -1.10 -0.44
C GLY A 102 6.09 -1.53 -1.46
N PHE A 103 6.53 -2.80 -1.44
CA PHE A 103 7.54 -3.33 -2.36
C PHE A 103 6.93 -4.16 -3.50
N LEU A 104 5.61 -4.32 -3.55
CA LEU A 104 4.97 -5.13 -4.59
C LEU A 104 5.26 -4.60 -6.01
N ASP A 105 5.22 -3.28 -6.21
CA ASP A 105 5.58 -2.66 -7.49
C ASP A 105 7.02 -2.94 -7.90
N PHE A 106 7.94 -2.97 -6.92
CA PHE A 106 9.33 -3.31 -7.16
C PHE A 106 9.49 -4.76 -7.62
N PHE A 107 8.80 -5.70 -6.97
CA PHE A 107 8.87 -7.12 -7.35
C PHE A 107 8.30 -7.37 -8.73
N ASN A 108 7.24 -6.64 -9.10
CA ASN A 108 6.66 -6.73 -10.44
C ASN A 108 7.64 -6.22 -11.51
N ALA A 109 8.34 -5.11 -11.24
CA ALA A 109 9.33 -4.52 -12.15
C ALA A 109 10.63 -5.35 -12.33
N LEU A 110 10.77 -6.48 -11.64
CA LEU A 110 11.91 -7.39 -11.83
C LEU A 110 11.85 -8.18 -13.14
N ASP A 111 10.79 -8.00 -13.93
CA ASP A 111 10.67 -8.47 -15.30
C ASP A 111 11.52 -7.70 -16.31
N PHE A 112 12.17 -6.62 -15.87
CA PHE A 112 13.11 -5.80 -16.64
C PHE A 112 14.03 -6.60 -17.58
N PRO A 113 14.71 -7.66 -17.12
CA PRO A 113 15.61 -8.39 -18.00
C PRO A 113 14.87 -9.04 -19.18
N ALA A 114 13.67 -9.58 -18.94
CA ALA A 114 12.86 -10.26 -19.94
C ALA A 114 12.33 -9.30 -21.00
N ASN A 115 11.96 -8.08 -20.61
CA ASN A 115 11.42 -7.11 -21.56
C ASN A 115 12.52 -6.35 -22.33
N VAL A 116 13.71 -6.16 -21.73
CA VAL A 116 14.81 -5.40 -22.35
C VAL A 116 15.69 -6.25 -23.26
N TRP A 117 16.04 -7.47 -22.86
CA TRP A 117 16.88 -8.35 -23.68
C TRP A 117 16.03 -9.38 -24.40
N GLN A 118 15.71 -9.08 -25.67
CA GLN A 118 14.94 -9.96 -26.56
C GLN A 118 15.80 -10.59 -27.67
N GLU A 119 17.13 -10.54 -27.53
CA GLU A 119 18.06 -11.12 -28.50
C GLU A 119 18.10 -12.66 -28.39
N ASN A 120 18.23 -13.35 -29.52
CA ASN A 120 18.39 -14.81 -29.57
C ASN A 120 19.75 -15.17 -30.20
N PRO A 121 20.70 -15.80 -29.46
CA PRO A 121 20.57 -16.31 -28.09
C PRO A 121 20.65 -15.21 -27.02
N LEU A 122 19.98 -15.44 -25.89
CA LEU A 122 19.98 -14.52 -24.75
C LEU A 122 21.36 -14.50 -24.08
N PRO A 123 21.88 -13.32 -23.71
CA PRO A 123 23.13 -13.24 -22.97
C PRO A 123 22.98 -13.86 -21.57
N ILE A 124 24.02 -14.57 -21.11
CA ILE A 124 23.99 -15.36 -19.86
C ILE A 124 23.59 -14.50 -18.65
N PHE A 125 24.09 -13.27 -18.56
CA PHE A 125 23.75 -12.38 -17.44
C PHE A 125 22.26 -12.04 -17.42
N ALA A 126 21.62 -11.86 -18.58
CA ALA A 126 20.18 -11.61 -18.66
C ALA A 126 19.38 -12.84 -18.23
N GLN A 127 19.80 -14.04 -18.63
CA GLN A 127 19.17 -15.29 -18.17
C GLN A 127 19.22 -15.44 -16.65
N VAL A 128 20.36 -15.11 -16.02
CA VAL A 128 20.50 -15.13 -14.55
C VAL A 128 19.56 -14.10 -13.90
N LEU A 129 19.51 -12.88 -14.42
CA LEU A 129 18.61 -11.83 -13.91
C LEU A 129 17.13 -12.19 -14.09
N MET A 130 16.74 -12.77 -15.23
CA MET A 130 15.37 -13.27 -15.46
C MET A 130 15.01 -14.36 -14.46
N GLY A 131 15.93 -15.29 -14.18
CA GLY A 131 15.73 -16.36 -13.21
C GLY A 131 15.51 -15.83 -11.79
N LEU A 132 16.34 -14.88 -11.36
CA LEU A 132 16.21 -14.22 -10.05
C LEU A 132 14.92 -13.39 -9.98
N GLY A 133 14.69 -12.53 -10.96
CA GLY A 133 13.54 -11.64 -11.00
C GLY A 133 12.22 -12.41 -11.02
N GLY A 134 12.11 -13.42 -11.89
CA GLY A 134 10.91 -14.24 -11.97
C GLY A 134 10.65 -15.07 -10.71
N SER A 135 11.71 -15.59 -10.08
CA SER A 135 11.58 -16.32 -8.81
C SER A 135 11.13 -15.40 -7.67
N ILE A 136 11.68 -14.18 -7.58
CA ILE A 136 11.27 -13.20 -6.58
C ILE A 136 9.83 -12.74 -6.82
N ALA A 137 9.43 -12.51 -8.07
CA ALA A 137 8.06 -12.15 -8.43
C ALA A 137 7.06 -13.22 -7.98
N ILE A 138 7.33 -14.51 -8.25
CA ILE A 138 6.49 -15.62 -7.77
C ILE A 138 6.48 -15.69 -6.23
N LEU A 139 7.65 -15.58 -5.58
CA LEU A 139 7.73 -15.61 -4.12
C LEU A 139 6.93 -14.47 -3.49
N SER A 140 6.92 -13.28 -4.11
CA SER A 140 6.20 -12.12 -3.61
C SER A 140 4.69 -12.34 -3.48
N THR A 141 4.13 -13.24 -4.28
CA THR A 141 2.71 -13.60 -4.23
C THR A 141 2.33 -14.24 -2.89
N SER A 142 3.27 -14.94 -2.23
CA SER A 142 3.06 -15.48 -0.89
C SER A 142 2.88 -14.36 0.14
N PHE A 143 3.58 -13.24 -0.01
CA PHE A 143 3.38 -12.07 0.86
C PHE A 143 2.04 -11.39 0.60
N ALA A 144 1.62 -11.27 -0.66
CA ALA A 144 0.31 -10.75 -1.02
C ALA A 144 -0.82 -11.61 -0.44
N PHE A 145 -0.73 -12.94 -0.52
CA PHE A 145 -1.70 -13.84 0.13
C PHE A 145 -1.70 -13.70 1.65
N TRP A 146 -0.54 -13.46 2.27
CA TRP A 146 -0.46 -13.24 3.70
C TRP A 146 -1.10 -11.91 4.13
N ASP A 147 -0.89 -10.81 3.40
CA ASP A 147 -1.58 -9.55 3.68
C ASP A 147 -3.08 -9.66 3.44
N LEU A 148 -3.49 -10.37 2.39
CA LEU A 148 -4.90 -10.67 2.09
C LEU A 148 -5.58 -11.40 3.26
N ALA A 149 -4.91 -12.37 3.87
CA ALA A 149 -5.43 -13.06 5.04
C ALA A 149 -5.59 -12.12 6.27
N ARG A 150 -4.71 -11.12 6.40
CA ARG A 150 -4.78 -10.11 7.48
C ARG A 150 -5.89 -9.09 7.22
N CYS A 151 -5.98 -8.55 6.00
CA CYS A 151 -7.01 -7.58 5.64
C CYS A 151 -8.41 -8.20 5.73
N ARG A 152 -8.56 -9.50 5.43
CA ARG A 152 -9.83 -10.23 5.58
C ARG A 152 -10.41 -10.14 6.98
N ARG A 153 -9.57 -10.20 8.03
CA ARG A 153 -10.04 -10.07 9.43
C ARG A 153 -10.65 -8.69 9.68
N ASN A 154 -9.97 -7.64 9.22
CA ASN A 154 -10.46 -6.26 9.31
C ASN A 154 -11.75 -6.06 8.49
N ILE A 155 -11.83 -6.63 7.28
CA ILE A 155 -13.04 -6.57 6.44
C ILE A 155 -14.23 -7.24 7.14
N ILE A 156 -14.04 -8.41 7.75
CA ILE A 156 -15.11 -9.11 8.49
C ILE A 156 -15.58 -8.25 9.66
N PHE A 157 -14.64 -7.73 10.46
CA PHE A 157 -14.94 -6.82 11.57
C PHE A 157 -15.77 -5.61 11.11
N LEU A 158 -15.32 -4.91 10.06
CA LEU A 158 -16.00 -3.73 9.54
C LEU A 158 -17.38 -4.06 8.98
N ARG A 159 -17.55 -5.20 8.29
CA ARG A 159 -18.87 -5.65 7.78
C ARG A 159 -19.84 -5.97 8.92
N GLN A 160 -19.38 -6.60 9.99
CA GLN A 160 -20.20 -6.89 11.17
C GLN A 160 -20.63 -5.62 11.91
N GLU A 161 -19.71 -4.67 12.09
CA GLU A 161 -20.01 -3.36 12.68
C GLU A 161 -21.02 -2.60 11.81
N ARG A 162 -20.83 -2.62 10.49
CA ARG A 162 -21.74 -2.00 9.53
C ARG A 162 -23.14 -2.60 9.54
N ALA A 163 -23.24 -3.92 9.62
CA ALA A 163 -24.53 -4.60 9.72
C ALA A 163 -25.29 -4.19 10.99
N TYR A 164 -24.58 -4.03 12.11
CA TYR A 164 -25.15 -3.54 13.37
C TYR A 164 -25.66 -2.10 13.26
N LEU A 165 -24.85 -1.19 12.72
CA LEU A 165 -25.24 0.21 12.54
C LEU A 165 -26.38 0.38 11.52
N ASN A 166 -26.39 -0.42 10.45
CA ASN A 166 -27.50 -0.40 9.49
C ASN A 166 -28.81 -0.91 10.11
N ARG A 167 -28.78 -1.86 11.04
CA ARG A 167 -29.99 -2.28 11.78
C ARG A 167 -30.56 -1.13 12.61
N LYS A 168 -29.72 -0.44 13.39
CA LYS A 168 -30.11 0.78 14.13
C LYS A 168 -30.65 1.87 13.21
N ARG A 169 -30.06 2.04 12.02
CA ARG A 169 -30.55 2.97 10.99
C ARG A 169 -31.96 2.62 10.52
N CYS A 170 -32.22 1.34 10.22
CA CYS A 170 -33.55 0.87 9.82
C CYS A 170 -34.59 1.04 10.94
N GLU A 171 -34.16 0.85 12.19
CA GLU A 171 -34.99 1.06 13.38
C GLU A 171 -35.19 2.56 13.72
N LYS A 172 -34.55 3.48 12.97
CA LYS A 172 -34.55 4.94 13.20
C LYS A 172 -34.07 5.34 14.61
N THR A 173 -33.24 4.50 15.24
CA THR A 173 -32.64 4.73 16.56
C THR A 173 -31.20 5.27 16.46
N LEU A 174 -30.72 5.52 15.24
CA LEU A 174 -29.33 5.88 14.97
C LEU A 174 -29.04 7.33 15.36
N LEU A 175 -28.08 7.52 16.28
CA LEU A 175 -27.63 8.84 16.69
C LEU A 175 -26.71 9.48 15.63
N PRO A 176 -26.57 10.83 15.59
CA PRO A 176 -25.67 11.52 14.67
C PRO A 176 -24.21 11.03 14.73
N ILE A 177 -23.72 10.68 15.92
CA ILE A 177 -22.38 10.12 16.10
C ILE A 177 -22.26 8.69 15.52
N GLU A 178 -23.30 7.87 15.67
CA GLU A 178 -23.33 6.52 15.11
C GLU A 178 -23.41 6.57 13.57
N GLN A 179 -24.08 7.59 13.04
CA GLN A 179 -24.08 7.90 11.62
C GLN A 179 -22.69 8.33 11.12
N ALA A 180 -21.99 9.20 11.86
CA ALA A 180 -20.60 9.56 11.56
C ALA A 180 -19.68 8.33 11.59
N TRP A 181 -19.89 7.43 12.55
CA TRP A 181 -19.17 6.17 12.65
C TRP A 181 -19.42 5.24 11.46
N LEU A 182 -20.65 5.19 10.97
CA LEU A 182 -21.02 4.40 9.79
C LEU A 182 -20.33 4.92 8.52
N ASP A 183 -20.13 6.24 8.42
CA ASP A 183 -19.39 6.85 7.31
C ASP A 183 -17.88 6.60 7.41
N ILE A 184 -17.31 6.63 8.63
CA ILE A 184 -15.92 6.17 8.87
C ILE A 184 -15.76 4.71 8.50
N ASN A 185 -16.68 3.85 8.91
CA ASN A 185 -16.66 2.43 8.60
C ASN A 185 -16.68 2.19 7.08
N PHE A 186 -17.47 2.96 6.31
CA PHE A 186 -17.46 2.89 4.84
C PHE A 186 -16.07 3.18 4.27
N ARG A 187 -15.44 4.23 4.77
CA ARG A 187 -14.12 4.67 4.35
C ARG A 187 -13.04 3.64 4.71
N GLU A 188 -13.01 3.17 5.95
CA GLU A 188 -12.09 2.12 6.43
C GLU A 188 -12.28 0.82 5.64
N LEU A 189 -13.52 0.46 5.32
CA LEU A 189 -13.81 -0.70 4.50
C LEU A 189 -13.26 -0.51 3.07
N GLY A 190 -13.38 0.70 2.54
CA GLY A 190 -12.79 1.05 1.24
C GLY A 190 -11.27 0.93 1.23
N TRP A 191 -10.57 1.38 2.29
CA TRP A 191 -9.13 1.17 2.44
C TRP A 191 -8.75 -0.31 2.45
N GLU A 192 -9.44 -1.11 3.25
CA GLU A 192 -9.15 -2.55 3.34
C GLU A 192 -9.52 -3.31 2.06
N VAL A 193 -10.55 -2.89 1.34
CA VAL A 193 -11.03 -3.54 0.11
C VAL A 193 -10.24 -3.10 -1.13
N ILE A 194 -10.09 -1.79 -1.33
CA ILE A 194 -9.48 -1.22 -2.54
C ILE A 194 -7.97 -1.14 -2.38
N ASP A 195 -7.46 -0.43 -1.38
CA ASP A 195 -6.01 -0.18 -1.26
C ASP A 195 -5.22 -1.40 -0.77
N ARG A 196 -5.88 -2.42 -0.20
CA ARG A 196 -5.24 -3.65 0.29
C ARG A 196 -5.69 -4.90 -0.45
N MET A 197 -6.92 -5.36 -0.24
CA MET A 197 -7.37 -6.63 -0.82
C MET A 197 -7.27 -6.64 -2.36
N LEU A 198 -7.69 -5.56 -3.03
CA LEU A 198 -7.61 -5.48 -4.49
C LEU A 198 -6.16 -5.42 -4.96
N LEU A 199 -5.32 -4.60 -4.31
CA LEU A 199 -3.87 -4.55 -4.57
C LEU A 199 -3.27 -5.95 -4.46
N ASP A 200 -3.48 -6.66 -3.35
CA ASP A 200 -2.92 -7.99 -3.10
C ASP A 200 -3.35 -9.00 -4.16
N ILE A 201 -4.64 -9.01 -4.54
CA ILE A 201 -5.16 -9.92 -5.57
C ILE A 201 -4.50 -9.63 -6.93
N PHE A 202 -4.45 -8.35 -7.32
CA PHE A 202 -3.92 -7.96 -8.62
C PHE A 202 -2.41 -8.20 -8.69
N MET A 203 -1.68 -7.86 -7.63
CA MET A 203 -0.23 -8.08 -7.56
C MET A 203 0.14 -9.56 -7.40
N ALA A 204 -0.70 -10.38 -6.74
CA ALA A 204 -0.49 -11.83 -6.72
C ALA A 204 -0.64 -12.44 -8.12
N ILE A 205 -1.70 -12.07 -8.85
CA ILE A 205 -1.92 -12.55 -10.23
C ILE A 205 -0.80 -12.05 -11.14
N ALA A 206 -0.46 -10.76 -11.07
CA ALA A 206 0.65 -10.19 -11.83
C ALA A 206 1.96 -10.91 -11.53
N GLY A 207 2.31 -11.11 -10.26
CA GLY A 207 3.55 -11.80 -9.86
C GLY A 207 3.66 -13.24 -10.37
N ILE A 208 2.54 -13.99 -10.41
CA ILE A 208 2.51 -15.33 -11.02
C ILE A 208 2.77 -15.24 -12.53
N LEU A 209 2.02 -14.39 -13.24
CA LEU A 209 2.12 -14.25 -14.70
C LEU A 209 3.49 -13.77 -15.14
N VAL A 210 3.97 -12.71 -14.49
CA VAL A 210 5.27 -12.10 -14.73
C VAL A 210 6.39 -13.07 -14.43
N GLY A 211 6.39 -13.68 -13.24
CA GLY A 211 7.47 -14.58 -12.89
C GLY A 211 7.49 -15.85 -13.74
N THR A 212 6.33 -16.40 -14.10
CA THR A 212 6.24 -17.55 -15.03
C THR A 212 6.74 -17.15 -16.42
N GLY A 213 6.35 -15.98 -16.91
CA GLY A 213 6.82 -15.42 -18.17
C GLY A 213 8.34 -15.28 -18.19
N CYS A 214 8.93 -14.65 -17.18
CA CYS A 214 10.39 -14.51 -17.07
C CYS A 214 11.12 -15.85 -17.05
N LEU A 215 10.61 -16.85 -16.32
CA LEU A 215 11.23 -18.17 -16.28
C LEU A 215 11.11 -18.91 -17.63
N MET A 216 10.01 -18.73 -18.36
CA MET A 216 9.85 -19.28 -19.70
C MET A 216 10.78 -18.60 -20.72
N ALA A 217 11.04 -17.30 -20.58
CA ALA A 217 11.93 -16.54 -21.48
C ALA A 217 13.34 -17.13 -21.52
N ILE A 218 13.83 -17.71 -20.41
CA ILE A 218 15.17 -18.30 -20.31
C ILE A 218 15.38 -19.39 -21.38
N LYS A 219 14.34 -20.16 -21.72
CA LYS A 219 14.37 -21.15 -22.81
C LYS A 219 13.88 -20.55 -24.13
N GLY A 220 14.49 -19.43 -24.53
CA GLY A 220 14.13 -18.66 -25.73
C GLY A 220 14.29 -19.38 -27.07
N ASP A 221 14.90 -20.56 -27.10
CA ASP A 221 15.16 -21.34 -28.32
C ASP A 221 13.88 -21.84 -29.02
N ILE A 222 12.73 -21.86 -28.33
CA ILE A 222 11.43 -22.25 -28.89
C ILE A 222 10.59 -20.98 -29.14
N PRO A 223 10.36 -20.57 -30.40
CA PRO A 223 9.70 -19.29 -30.72
C PRO A 223 8.30 -19.13 -30.10
N SER A 224 7.52 -20.20 -30.00
CA SER A 224 6.19 -20.17 -29.38
C SER A 224 6.24 -19.94 -27.87
N VAL A 225 7.23 -20.53 -27.19
CA VAL A 225 7.45 -20.36 -25.75
C VAL A 225 7.91 -18.93 -25.45
N PHE A 226 8.81 -18.40 -26.29
CA PHE A 226 9.29 -17.02 -26.19
C PHE A 226 8.16 -16.00 -26.41
N LEU A 227 7.32 -16.20 -27.42
CA LEU A 227 6.16 -15.34 -27.65
C LEU A 227 5.16 -15.40 -26.50
N ALA A 228 4.84 -16.60 -26.01
CA ALA A 228 3.94 -16.79 -24.87
C ALA A 228 4.50 -16.13 -23.60
N SER A 229 5.80 -16.24 -23.37
CA SER A 229 6.51 -15.57 -22.28
C SER A 229 6.33 -14.05 -22.33
N ASN A 230 6.61 -13.42 -23.48
CA ASN A 230 6.47 -11.97 -23.65
C ASN A 230 5.02 -11.49 -23.46
N VAL A 231 4.03 -12.28 -23.91
CA VAL A 231 2.61 -11.96 -23.67
C VAL A 231 2.26 -12.03 -22.19
N MET A 232 2.75 -13.04 -21.46
CA MET A 232 2.44 -13.21 -20.05
C MET A 232 3.15 -12.18 -19.15
N SER A 233 4.46 -11.98 -19.32
CA SER A 233 5.21 -11.04 -18.49
C SER A 233 5.03 -9.60 -18.91
N GLY A 234 5.15 -9.32 -20.21
CA GLY A 234 5.13 -7.96 -20.74
C GLY A 234 3.75 -7.33 -20.76
N TYR A 235 2.75 -8.03 -21.31
CA TYR A 235 1.42 -7.45 -21.51
C TYR A 235 0.45 -7.82 -20.39
N LEU A 236 0.15 -9.11 -20.24
CA LEU A 236 -0.94 -9.54 -19.36
C LEU A 236 -0.65 -9.25 -17.89
N GLY A 237 0.58 -9.50 -17.42
CA GLY A 237 1.00 -9.18 -16.06
C GLY A 237 0.91 -7.69 -15.74
N ASN A 238 1.42 -6.84 -16.62
CA ASN A 238 1.41 -5.38 -16.46
C ASN A 238 0.01 -4.77 -16.56
N SER A 239 -0.90 -5.38 -17.32
CA SER A 239 -2.29 -4.91 -17.42
C SER A 239 -3.08 -5.03 -16.11
N PHE A 240 -2.75 -6.00 -15.24
CA PHE A 240 -3.31 -6.01 -13.89
C PHE A 240 -2.85 -4.78 -13.09
N ASN A 241 -1.56 -4.43 -13.14
CA ASN A 241 -1.07 -3.24 -12.45
C ASN A 241 -1.78 -1.95 -12.95
N ALA A 242 -1.93 -1.81 -14.27
CA ALA A 242 -2.66 -0.69 -14.88
C ALA A 242 -4.15 -0.65 -14.47
N ALA A 243 -4.82 -1.79 -14.47
CA ALA A 243 -6.23 -1.91 -14.08
C ALA A 243 -6.44 -1.55 -12.59
N TYR A 244 -5.55 -2.03 -11.71
CA TYR A 244 -5.56 -1.62 -10.30
C TYR A 244 -5.34 -0.11 -10.16
N GLY A 245 -4.38 0.46 -10.89
CA GLY A 245 -4.08 1.88 -10.89
C GLY A 245 -5.31 2.75 -11.20
N LEU A 246 -6.15 2.33 -12.15
CA LEU A 246 -7.39 3.04 -12.49
C LEU A 246 -8.42 3.00 -11.35
N VAL A 247 -8.64 1.82 -10.76
CA VAL A 247 -9.60 1.67 -9.65
C VAL A 247 -9.13 2.46 -8.43
N ASN A 248 -7.83 2.38 -8.11
CA ASN A 248 -7.26 3.11 -7.00
C ASN A 248 -7.24 4.63 -7.23
N ALA A 249 -7.07 5.09 -8.48
CA ALA A 249 -7.18 6.51 -8.81
C ALA A 249 -8.59 7.05 -8.56
N ALA A 250 -9.63 6.32 -8.97
CA ALA A 250 -11.02 6.70 -8.72
C ALA A 250 -11.31 6.78 -7.21
N TRP A 251 -10.81 5.81 -6.44
CA TRP A 251 -10.90 5.80 -4.99
C TRP A 251 -10.13 6.96 -4.34
N SER A 252 -8.91 7.25 -4.80
CA SER A 252 -8.10 8.37 -4.33
C SER A 252 -8.78 9.72 -4.58
N ILE A 253 -9.43 9.91 -5.74
CA ILE A 253 -10.24 11.10 -6.04
C ILE A 253 -11.42 11.22 -5.05
N TYR A 254 -12.13 10.11 -4.79
CA TYR A 254 -13.21 10.09 -3.80
C TYR A 254 -12.69 10.51 -2.40
N MET A 255 -11.58 9.93 -1.95
CA MET A 255 -10.96 10.24 -0.67
C MET A 255 -10.51 11.70 -0.56
N PHE A 256 -9.93 12.25 -1.63
CA PHE A 256 -9.54 13.67 -1.68
C PHE A 256 -10.76 14.58 -1.55
N ARG A 257 -11.83 14.31 -2.30
CA ARG A 257 -13.08 15.08 -2.22
C ARG A 257 -13.68 15.01 -0.83
N LYS A 258 -13.67 13.83 -0.20
CA LYS A 258 -14.20 13.65 1.15
C LYS A 258 -13.39 14.45 2.19
N ALA A 259 -12.07 14.38 2.14
CA ALA A 259 -11.21 15.21 3.00
C ALA A 259 -11.40 16.71 2.74
N HIS A 260 -11.69 17.12 1.49
CA HIS A 260 -12.02 18.50 1.19
C HIS A 260 -13.34 18.95 1.83
N VAL A 261 -14.37 18.11 1.83
CA VAL A 261 -15.65 18.40 2.51
C VAL A 261 -15.45 18.54 4.02
N HIS A 262 -14.63 17.68 4.64
CA HIS A 262 -14.30 17.81 6.07
C HIS A 262 -13.64 19.17 6.37
N ASP A 263 -12.69 19.61 5.55
CA ASP A 263 -12.07 20.93 5.73
C ASP A 263 -13.10 22.07 5.67
N GLN A 264 -14.10 21.96 4.78
CA GLN A 264 -15.17 22.95 4.70
C GLN A 264 -16.08 22.92 5.94
N ALA A 265 -16.44 21.74 6.44
CA ALA A 265 -17.23 21.60 7.67
C ALA A 265 -16.48 22.20 8.88
N VAL A 266 -15.19 21.91 9.02
CA VAL A 266 -14.34 22.48 10.06
C VAL A 266 -14.19 24.00 9.94
N ALA A 267 -14.20 24.54 8.72
CA ALA A 267 -14.17 25.98 8.49
C ALA A 267 -15.49 26.67 8.87
N ARG A 268 -16.64 26.01 8.66
CA ARG A 268 -17.98 26.51 9.05
C ARG A 268 -18.18 26.46 10.56
N ALA A 269 -17.75 25.37 11.19
CA ALA A 269 -17.77 25.19 12.65
C ALA A 269 -16.74 26.06 13.41
N LYS A 270 -16.00 26.96 12.74
CA LYS A 270 -14.92 27.78 13.34
C LYS A 270 -15.35 28.56 14.58
N LYS A 271 -16.60 29.00 14.66
CA LYS A 271 -17.12 29.75 15.81
C LYS A 271 -17.48 28.88 17.00
N SER A 272 -17.74 27.59 16.77
CA SER A 272 -18.25 26.67 17.78
C SER A 272 -17.15 25.79 18.39
N ILE A 273 -16.04 25.57 17.68
CA ILE A 273 -14.97 24.67 18.11
C ILE A 273 -13.73 25.44 18.61
N PRO A 274 -12.99 24.91 19.61
CA PRO A 274 -11.71 25.48 20.04
C PRO A 274 -10.66 25.49 18.93
N THR A 275 -9.79 26.50 18.92
CA THR A 275 -8.72 26.66 17.91
C THR A 275 -7.78 25.46 17.85
N GLU A 276 -7.41 24.88 19.01
CA GLU A 276 -6.53 23.71 19.08
C GLU A 276 -7.13 22.48 18.37
N VAL A 277 -8.43 22.23 18.59
CA VAL A 277 -9.16 21.15 17.93
C VAL A 277 -9.24 21.41 16.43
N GLN A 278 -9.49 22.65 16.02
CA GLN A 278 -9.50 23.04 14.61
C GLN A 278 -8.17 22.76 13.91
N GLU A 279 -7.05 23.09 14.53
CA GLU A 279 -5.71 22.84 13.98
C GLU A 279 -5.44 21.36 13.80
N LYS A 280 -5.82 20.53 14.78
CA LYS A 280 -5.69 19.07 14.71
C LYS A 280 -6.53 18.48 13.58
N LEU A 281 -7.78 18.91 13.42
CA LEU A 281 -8.67 18.46 12.33
C LEU A 281 -8.12 18.85 10.95
N LYS A 282 -7.68 20.09 10.78
CA LYS A 282 -7.07 20.56 9.51
C LYS A 282 -5.80 19.81 9.18
N LYS A 283 -4.94 19.57 10.17
CA LYS A 283 -3.71 18.79 9.99
C LYS A 283 -4.03 17.36 9.55
N HIS A 284 -5.05 16.75 10.16
CA HIS A 284 -5.49 15.40 9.85
C HIS A 284 -6.08 15.27 8.44
N SER A 285 -6.95 16.19 8.04
CA SER A 285 -7.49 16.26 6.68
C SER A 285 -6.40 16.52 5.63
N ARG A 286 -5.45 17.44 5.92
CA ARG A 286 -4.28 17.67 5.05
C ARG A 286 -3.47 16.40 4.83
N ARG A 287 -3.29 15.56 5.85
CA ARG A 287 -2.58 14.28 5.70
C ARG A 287 -3.29 13.34 4.74
N HIS A 288 -4.62 13.23 4.85
CA HIS A 288 -5.42 12.42 3.92
C HIS A 288 -5.34 12.94 2.48
N LYS A 289 -5.38 14.27 2.29
CA LYS A 289 -5.21 14.87 0.96
C LYS A 289 -3.84 14.59 0.34
N ILE A 290 -2.77 14.71 1.14
CA ILE A 290 -1.41 14.41 0.69
C ILE A 290 -1.33 12.93 0.27
N TYR A 291 -1.79 12.02 1.13
CA TYR A 291 -1.76 10.60 0.82
C TYR A 291 -2.57 10.29 -0.45
N ALA A 292 -3.83 10.75 -0.55
CA ALA A 292 -4.67 10.49 -1.71
C ALA A 292 -4.06 11.04 -3.01
N THR A 293 -3.42 12.21 -2.95
CA THR A 293 -2.75 12.81 -4.12
C THR A 293 -1.52 12.01 -4.53
N VAL A 294 -0.63 11.72 -3.58
CA VAL A 294 0.63 11.01 -3.88
C VAL A 294 0.35 9.58 -4.31
N ASN A 295 -0.53 8.86 -3.60
CA ASN A 295 -0.93 7.50 -3.94
C ASN A 295 -1.60 7.45 -5.33
N GLY A 296 -2.63 8.27 -5.54
CA GLY A 296 -3.38 8.32 -6.80
C GLY A 296 -2.52 8.65 -8.02
N VAL A 297 -1.63 9.65 -7.92
CA VAL A 297 -0.71 10.01 -9.00
C VAL A 297 0.31 8.89 -9.22
N SER A 298 0.90 8.35 -8.15
CA SER A 298 1.92 7.30 -8.25
C SER A 298 1.38 6.05 -8.93
N VAL A 299 0.16 5.61 -8.61
CA VAL A 299 -0.42 4.41 -9.23
C VAL A 299 -0.83 4.62 -10.68
N ILE A 300 -1.28 5.82 -11.08
CA ILE A 300 -1.58 6.10 -12.49
C ILE A 300 -0.29 6.06 -13.31
N ILE A 301 0.74 6.77 -12.85
CA ILE A 301 2.03 6.80 -13.53
C ILE A 301 2.66 5.40 -13.53
N SER A 302 2.53 4.65 -12.43
CA SER A 302 2.99 3.26 -12.33
C SER A 302 2.29 2.38 -13.38
N GLY A 303 0.96 2.45 -13.49
CA GLY A 303 0.20 1.70 -14.48
C GLY A 303 0.61 2.01 -15.92
N VAL A 304 0.75 3.30 -16.26
CA VAL A 304 1.23 3.73 -17.58
C VAL A 304 2.68 3.28 -17.83
N GLY A 305 3.55 3.42 -16.82
CA GLY A 305 4.93 2.98 -16.88
C GLY A 305 5.06 1.47 -17.10
N SER A 306 4.21 0.67 -16.43
CA SER A 306 4.12 -0.80 -16.57
C SER A 306 3.81 -1.21 -18.01
N GLU A 307 2.85 -0.53 -18.65
CA GLU A 307 2.47 -0.83 -20.03
C GLU A 307 3.58 -0.43 -21.02
N ILE A 308 4.22 0.71 -20.80
CA ILE A 308 5.36 1.15 -21.61
C ILE A 308 6.54 0.18 -21.47
N SER A 309 6.81 -0.31 -20.25
CA SER A 309 7.93 -1.22 -19.98
C SER A 309 7.85 -2.55 -20.73
N SER A 310 6.67 -2.95 -21.22
CA SER A 310 6.49 -4.13 -22.05
C SER A 310 7.24 -4.07 -23.39
N THR A 311 7.50 -2.85 -23.89
CA THR A 311 8.11 -2.61 -25.21
C THR A 311 9.34 -1.70 -25.14
N LEU A 312 9.46 -0.87 -24.10
CA LEU A 312 10.44 0.20 -24.04
C LEU A 312 11.10 0.27 -22.66
N TRP A 313 12.44 0.16 -22.63
CA TRP A 313 13.22 0.14 -21.39
C TRP A 313 13.07 1.40 -20.52
N TRP A 314 12.74 2.55 -21.12
CA TRP A 314 12.55 3.79 -20.37
C TRP A 314 11.27 3.79 -19.52
N GLY A 315 10.34 2.86 -19.74
CA GLY A 315 9.22 2.62 -18.82
C GLY A 315 9.71 2.30 -17.40
N TYR A 316 10.80 1.54 -17.27
CA TYR A 316 11.41 1.23 -15.97
C TYR A 316 12.01 2.46 -15.28
N VAL A 317 12.52 3.44 -16.04
CA VAL A 317 13.02 4.70 -15.47
C VAL A 317 11.86 5.49 -14.85
N ILE A 318 10.67 5.45 -15.47
CA ILE A 318 9.45 6.05 -14.93
C ILE A 318 8.96 5.31 -13.68
N LEU A 319 9.13 3.99 -13.61
CA LEU A 319 8.70 3.19 -12.46
C LEU A 319 9.52 3.46 -11.19
N ILE A 320 10.79 3.87 -11.28
CA ILE A 320 11.64 4.17 -10.11
C ILE A 320 10.98 5.16 -9.12
N PRO A 321 10.57 6.37 -9.52
CA PRO A 321 9.89 7.30 -8.60
C PRO A 321 8.54 6.77 -8.12
N CYS A 322 7.82 5.97 -8.92
CA CYS A 322 6.56 5.34 -8.51
C CYS A 322 6.77 4.31 -7.40
N ILE A 323 7.79 3.47 -7.51
CA ILE A 323 8.20 2.50 -6.49
C ILE A 323 8.57 3.22 -5.19
N ALA A 324 9.38 4.28 -5.28
CA ALA A 324 9.72 5.11 -4.12
C ALA A 324 8.46 5.74 -3.49
N GLY A 325 7.52 6.21 -4.31
CA GLY A 325 6.23 6.74 -3.87
C GLY A 325 5.36 5.69 -3.18
N SER A 326 5.32 4.46 -3.69
CA SER A 326 4.58 3.32 -3.12
C SER A 326 5.16 2.92 -1.76
N ILE A 327 6.49 2.81 -1.65
CA ILE A 327 7.18 2.57 -0.39
C ILE A 327 6.89 3.71 0.59
N PHE A 328 7.01 4.96 0.16
CA PHE A 328 6.71 6.12 1.00
C PHE A 328 5.26 6.10 1.50
N CYS A 329 4.28 5.90 0.63
CA CYS A 329 2.87 5.93 0.99
C CYS A 329 2.49 4.77 1.90
N ASN A 330 2.83 3.53 1.53
CA ASN A 330 2.38 2.33 2.24
C ASN A 330 3.20 2.06 3.51
N THR A 331 4.52 2.15 3.43
CA THR A 331 5.41 1.76 4.54
C THR A 331 5.59 2.87 5.55
N PHE A 332 5.83 4.10 5.09
CA PHE A 332 6.15 5.23 5.97
C PHE A 332 4.91 6.05 6.32
N TYR A 333 4.21 6.58 5.32
CA TYR A 333 3.15 7.57 5.54
C TYR A 333 1.90 6.96 6.16
N TRP A 334 1.40 5.86 5.60
CA TRP A 334 0.23 5.18 6.13
C TRP A 334 0.49 4.74 7.58
N ARG A 335 1.51 3.92 7.81
CA ARG A 335 1.79 3.36 9.14
C ARG A 335 2.10 4.43 10.19
N LEU A 336 2.88 5.45 9.85
CA LEU A 336 3.32 6.43 10.84
C LEU A 336 2.38 7.63 10.99
N CYS A 337 1.58 7.98 9.97
CA CYS A 337 0.79 9.21 9.97
C CYS A 337 -0.73 9.01 9.92
N LEU A 338 -1.23 7.94 9.30
CA LEU A 338 -2.67 7.76 9.04
C LEU A 338 -3.28 6.57 9.78
N GLY A 339 -2.58 5.45 9.85
CA GLY A 339 -3.05 4.23 10.50
C GLY A 339 -3.28 4.43 11.99
N TYR A 340 -4.31 3.77 12.50
CA TYR A 340 -4.69 3.72 13.90
C TYR A 340 -5.37 2.38 14.20
N ASP A 341 -5.40 2.04 15.48
CA ASP A 341 -6.18 0.92 16.01
C ASP A 341 -7.39 1.50 16.74
N ARG A 342 -8.55 0.84 16.66
CA ARG A 342 -9.75 1.27 17.40
C ARG A 342 -10.63 0.11 17.83
N ALA A 343 -11.36 0.30 18.92
CA ALA A 343 -12.38 -0.64 19.36
C ALA A 343 -13.66 -0.52 18.51
N SER A 344 -14.49 -1.56 18.56
CA SER A 344 -15.83 -1.56 17.99
C SER A 344 -16.74 -0.56 18.70
N ILE A 345 -17.64 0.09 17.94
CA ILE A 345 -18.69 0.94 18.53
C ILE A 345 -19.57 0.16 19.51
N ARG A 346 -19.71 -1.17 19.33
CA ARG A 346 -20.51 -2.03 20.21
C ARG A 346 -20.01 -2.03 21.66
N ASN A 347 -18.72 -1.74 21.85
CA ASN A 347 -18.08 -1.69 23.16
C ASN A 347 -18.01 -0.26 23.72
N THR A 348 -18.59 0.72 23.01
CA THR A 348 -18.57 2.13 23.42
C THR A 348 -19.88 2.47 24.13
N PRO A 349 -19.85 3.08 25.33
CA PRO A 349 -21.07 3.43 26.05
C PRO A 349 -21.90 4.44 25.25
N VAL A 350 -23.23 4.29 25.31
CA VAL A 350 -24.18 5.21 24.68
C VAL A 350 -24.11 6.54 25.41
N MET A 351 -23.75 7.61 24.68
CA MET A 351 -23.62 8.96 25.23
C MET A 351 -24.50 9.94 24.46
N SER A 352 -24.97 10.98 25.16
CA SER A 352 -25.75 12.07 24.55
C SER A 352 -24.86 12.92 23.64
N ASP A 353 -25.46 13.59 22.65
CA ASP A 353 -24.75 14.35 21.62
C ASP A 353 -23.80 15.43 22.19
N SER A 354 -24.27 16.16 23.22
CA SER A 354 -23.47 17.17 23.92
C SER A 354 -22.32 16.58 24.72
N GLU A 355 -22.54 15.42 25.34
CA GLU A 355 -21.52 14.71 26.12
C GLU A 355 -20.44 14.14 25.20
N VAL A 356 -20.85 13.53 24.08
CA VAL A 356 -19.94 13.02 23.05
C VAL A 356 -19.05 14.15 22.53
N ARG A 357 -19.64 15.29 22.16
CA ARG A 357 -18.88 16.43 21.66
C ARG A 357 -17.84 16.92 22.68
N HIS A 358 -18.25 17.10 23.93
CA HIS A 358 -17.36 17.56 24.99
C HIS A 358 -16.23 16.55 25.29
N GLN A 359 -16.54 15.25 25.31
CA GLN A 359 -15.52 14.21 25.48
C GLN A 359 -14.58 14.13 24.28
N LEU A 360 -15.10 14.27 23.06
CA LEU A 360 -14.31 14.22 21.84
C LEU A 360 -13.35 15.41 21.75
N GLU A 361 -13.82 16.62 22.05
CA GLU A 361 -12.98 17.83 22.16
C GLU A 361 -11.90 17.65 23.24
N ASN A 362 -12.28 17.19 24.44
CA ASN A 362 -11.34 16.99 25.54
C ASN A 362 -10.29 15.90 25.24
N ASN A 363 -10.69 14.78 24.63
CA ASN A 363 -9.79 13.67 24.32
C ASN A 363 -8.86 14.02 23.16
N ILE A 364 -9.34 14.78 22.17
CA ILE A 364 -8.50 15.34 21.11
C ILE A 364 -7.43 16.25 21.73
N VAL A 365 -7.77 17.09 22.71
CA VAL A 365 -6.80 17.97 23.40
C VAL A 365 -5.82 17.15 24.25
N LYS A 366 -6.31 16.19 25.05
CA LYS A 366 -5.50 15.37 25.99
C LYS A 366 -4.49 14.43 25.31
N GLY A 367 -4.66 14.12 24.03
CA GLY A 367 -3.53 13.76 23.16
C GLY A 367 -2.90 12.38 23.37
N SER A 368 -3.70 11.31 23.51
CA SER A 368 -3.20 9.97 23.19
C SER A 368 -2.98 9.87 21.68
N LYS A 369 -1.74 9.68 21.23
CA LYS A 369 -1.33 9.81 19.81
C LYS A 369 -2.08 8.88 18.83
N TYR A 370 -2.60 7.76 19.33
CA TYR A 370 -3.34 6.77 18.53
C TYR A 370 -4.85 7.01 18.55
N GLU A 371 -5.43 7.33 19.71
CA GLU A 371 -6.85 7.68 19.81
C GLU A 371 -7.13 9.03 19.12
N GLU A 372 -6.21 9.98 19.20
CA GLU A 372 -6.36 11.32 18.62
C GLU A 372 -6.67 11.28 17.11
N ARG A 373 -6.08 10.34 16.36
CA ARG A 373 -6.32 10.23 14.90
C ARG A 373 -7.73 9.77 14.58
N PHE A 374 -8.17 8.72 15.27
CA PHE A 374 -9.52 8.20 15.12
C PHE A 374 -10.54 9.26 15.56
N LEU A 375 -10.30 9.90 16.70
CA LEU A 375 -11.18 10.93 17.25
C LEU A 375 -11.25 12.17 16.34
N ALA A 376 -10.12 12.61 15.77
CA ALA A 376 -10.11 13.68 14.77
C ALA A 376 -10.91 13.31 13.51
N GLU A 377 -10.81 12.07 13.05
CA GLU A 377 -11.62 11.58 11.92
C GLU A 377 -13.12 11.59 12.29
N LEU A 378 -13.47 10.99 13.43
CA LEU A 378 -14.84 10.89 13.92
C LEU A 378 -15.47 12.27 14.10
N TYR A 379 -14.72 13.22 14.64
CA TYR A 379 -15.24 14.57 14.81
C TYR A 379 -15.42 15.30 13.48
N GLY A 380 -14.54 15.07 12.50
CA GLY A 380 -14.70 15.61 11.14
C GLY A 380 -15.99 15.15 10.47
N TYR A 381 -16.29 13.84 10.55
CA TYR A 381 -17.54 13.27 10.02
C TYR A 381 -18.77 13.75 10.78
N TYR A 382 -18.66 13.86 12.11
CA TYR A 382 -19.72 14.39 12.95
C TYR A 382 -20.08 15.84 12.56
N LEU A 383 -19.08 16.71 12.43
CA LEU A 383 -19.28 18.10 12.02
C LEU A 383 -19.91 18.21 10.62
N GLU A 384 -19.45 17.41 9.66
CA GLU A 384 -20.08 17.35 8.32
C GLU A 384 -21.58 17.04 8.40
N ARG A 385 -21.97 16.16 9.33
CA ARG A 385 -23.36 15.74 9.48
C ARG A 385 -24.21 16.77 10.23
N CYS A 386 -23.67 17.40 11.27
CA CYS A 386 -24.35 18.49 11.99
C CYS A 386 -24.55 19.73 11.10
N ASP A 387 -23.62 20.00 10.20
CA ASP A 387 -23.69 21.11 9.23
C ASP A 387 -24.47 20.76 7.96
N ALA A 388 -24.91 19.50 7.78
CA ALA A 388 -25.71 19.13 6.62
C ALA A 388 -27.05 19.88 6.69
N PRO A 389 -27.39 20.73 5.69
CA PRO A 389 -28.65 21.44 5.71
C PRO A 389 -29.79 20.42 5.74
N ILE A 390 -30.74 20.61 6.65
CA ILE A 390 -32.02 19.88 6.74
C ILE A 390 -32.78 20.09 5.43
N THR A 391 -32.37 19.43 4.38
CA THR A 391 -32.92 19.54 3.02
C THR A 391 -33.37 18.19 2.48
N ALA A 392 -32.95 17.09 3.12
CA ALA A 392 -33.40 15.75 2.74
C ALA A 392 -34.80 15.39 3.30
N GLU A 393 -35.26 16.02 4.39
CA GLU A 393 -36.55 15.64 5.01
C GLU A 393 -37.78 16.33 4.38
N LYS A 394 -37.58 17.21 3.38
CA LYS A 394 -38.68 17.83 2.61
C LYS A 394 -38.90 17.21 1.22
N SER A 395 -38.17 16.15 0.87
CA SER A 395 -38.29 15.48 -0.44
C SER A 395 -39.18 14.23 -0.41
N GLU A 396 -39.57 13.71 0.75
CA GLU A 396 -40.49 12.57 0.87
C GLU A 396 -41.92 12.98 1.29
N ALA A 397 -42.16 14.28 1.42
CA ALA A 397 -43.50 14.85 1.60
C ALA A 397 -43.87 15.70 0.39
N LYS A 398 -43.95 15.07 -0.79
CA LYS A 398 -44.70 15.60 -1.93
C LYS A 398 -45.13 14.52 -2.89
#